data_AF-A0A957N9V4-F1
#
_entry.id   AF-A0A957N9V4-F1
#
_cell.length_a   1.000
_cell.length_b   1.000
_cell.length_c   1.000
_cell.angle_alpha   90.00
_cell.angle_beta   90.00
_cell.angle_gamma   90.00
#
_symmetry.space_group_name_H-M   'P 1'
#
loop_
_entity.id
_entity.type
_entity.pdbx_description
1 polymer ?
#
loop_
_entity_poly.entity_id
_entity_poly.type
_entity_poly.pdbx_seq_one_letter_code
_entity_poly.pdbx_strand_id
1 'polypeptide(L)'
;MRVFLGSPTDFTIEGPWARVDQWLHQCFDHPELGPMRIALAGVDSGDGLYVKEVYDFVRPRQGRGVVATKGSSQPKAHLLAGRTKHRETGIWIYSIGTDAAKDSIYANLKLTEPGPGVFHWPCQHIGYDEEYFQQVCAEVKVPVKARGRVVGTRYMKLRDRNEGLDLLVGNWFIVEHAGVDLNQYVFDYREPQPNAQQRTQQAERSA
;
A
#
# COMPACT_ATOMS: atom_id res chain seq x y z
N MET A 1 -2.36 7.32 -8.50
CA MET A 1 -2.71 7.55 -7.07
C MET A 1 -4.02 8.33 -6.97
N ARG A 2 -4.96 7.92 -6.09
CA ARG A 2 -6.22 8.66 -5.84
C ARG A 2 -6.12 9.42 -4.52
N VAL A 3 -6.51 10.69 -4.52
CA VAL A 3 -6.41 11.58 -3.35
C VAL A 3 -7.80 12.06 -2.95
N PHE A 4 -8.12 11.96 -1.65
CA PHE A 4 -9.37 12.48 -1.08
C PHE A 4 -9.05 13.67 -0.17
N LEU A 5 -9.21 14.88 -0.71
CA LEU A 5 -8.90 16.12 0.01
C LEU A 5 -9.89 16.37 1.14
N GLY A 6 -9.42 16.67 2.35
CA GLY A 6 -10.26 17.02 3.49
C GLY A 6 -9.51 16.87 4.81
N SER A 7 -10.15 17.28 5.90
CA SER A 7 -9.58 17.09 7.24
C SER A 7 -9.76 15.65 7.70
N PRO A 8 -8.73 14.99 8.27
CA PRO A 8 -8.90 13.70 8.95
C PRO A 8 -9.88 13.75 10.14
N THR A 9 -10.25 14.94 10.63
CA THR A 9 -11.27 15.11 11.69
C THR A 9 -12.69 15.25 11.16
N ASP A 10 -12.89 15.32 9.85
CA ASP A 10 -14.20 15.48 9.22
C ASP A 10 -14.84 14.12 8.89
N PHE A 11 -15.79 13.72 9.76
CA PHE A 11 -16.60 12.50 9.62
C PHE A 11 -18.00 12.77 9.08
N THR A 12 -18.24 13.92 8.44
CA THR A 12 -19.51 14.19 7.78
C THR A 12 -19.72 13.22 6.61
N ILE A 13 -20.98 13.11 6.14
CA ILE A 13 -21.34 12.24 5.02
C ILE A 13 -20.65 12.63 3.69
N GLU A 14 -20.20 13.88 3.56
CA GLU A 14 -19.45 14.39 2.40
C GLU A 14 -17.93 14.46 2.67
N GLY A 15 -17.53 14.18 3.91
CA GLY A 15 -16.16 14.24 4.39
C GLY A 15 -15.24 13.23 3.70
N PRO A 16 -13.91 13.36 3.88
CA PRO A 16 -12.93 12.49 3.25
C PRO A 16 -13.13 11.02 3.63
N TRP A 17 -13.46 10.71 4.89
CA TRP A 17 -13.66 9.33 5.33
C TRP A 17 -14.86 8.64 4.66
N ALA A 18 -15.97 9.35 4.46
CA ALA A 18 -17.13 8.80 3.76
C ALA A 18 -16.80 8.49 2.29
N ARG A 19 -16.05 9.37 1.62
CA ARG A 19 -15.60 9.15 0.24
C ARG A 19 -14.57 8.02 0.11
N VAL A 20 -13.64 7.90 1.08
CA VAL A 20 -12.71 6.77 1.15
C VAL A 20 -13.48 5.46 1.35
N ASP A 21 -14.46 5.43 2.26
CA ASP A 21 -15.29 4.25 2.50
C ASP A 21 -16.06 3.82 1.25
N GLN A 22 -16.68 4.79 0.57
CA GLN A 22 -17.39 4.54 -0.67
C GLN A 22 -16.45 3.97 -1.74
N TRP A 23 -15.24 4.52 -1.85
CA TRP A 23 -14.24 4.04 -2.79
C TRP A 23 -13.77 2.62 -2.47
N LEU A 24 -13.51 2.32 -1.19
CA LEU A 24 -13.15 0.97 -0.75
C LEU A 24 -14.27 -0.05 -0.98
N HIS A 25 -15.52 0.38 -1.08
CA HIS A 25 -16.66 -0.49 -1.32
C HIS A 25 -16.91 -0.81 -2.81
N GLN A 26 -16.18 -0.18 -3.72
CA GLN A 26 -16.36 -0.37 -5.16
C GLN A 26 -15.99 -1.78 -5.62
N CYS A 27 -16.58 -2.19 -6.74
CA CYS A 27 -16.15 -3.35 -7.51
C CYS A 27 -15.34 -2.87 -8.72
N PHE A 28 -14.32 -3.63 -9.08
CA PHE A 28 -13.40 -3.37 -10.19
C PHE A 28 -13.48 -4.53 -11.16
N ASP A 29 -13.70 -4.26 -12.44
CA ASP A 29 -13.74 -5.30 -13.46
C ASP A 29 -12.32 -5.77 -13.80
N HIS A 30 -12.03 -7.03 -13.51
CA HIS A 30 -10.80 -7.68 -13.93
C HIS A 30 -10.99 -8.33 -15.31
N PRO A 31 -10.06 -8.14 -16.27
CA PRO A 31 -10.21 -8.64 -17.63
C PRO A 31 -10.43 -10.16 -17.72
N GLU A 32 -9.91 -10.92 -16.75
CA GLU A 32 -10.03 -12.39 -16.72
C GLU A 32 -10.92 -12.93 -15.59
N LEU A 33 -11.04 -12.21 -14.48
CA LEU A 33 -11.65 -12.73 -13.24
C LEU A 33 -13.05 -12.14 -12.99
N GLY A 34 -13.49 -11.21 -13.85
CA GLY A 34 -14.75 -10.50 -13.68
C GLY A 34 -14.71 -9.50 -12.53
N PRO A 35 -15.86 -9.16 -11.93
CA PRO A 35 -15.95 -8.16 -10.88
C PRO A 35 -15.22 -8.59 -9.61
N MET A 36 -14.21 -7.82 -9.20
CA MET A 36 -13.42 -8.00 -7.99
C MET A 36 -13.66 -6.88 -6.98
N ARG A 37 -13.51 -7.17 -5.69
CA ARG A 37 -13.57 -6.18 -4.61
C ARG A 37 -12.20 -6.04 -3.95
N ILE A 38 -11.97 -4.91 -3.28
CA ILE A 38 -10.78 -4.74 -2.44
C ILE A 38 -10.90 -5.71 -1.24
N ALA A 39 -9.97 -6.67 -1.16
CA ALA A 39 -9.99 -7.71 -0.13
C ALA A 39 -9.41 -7.22 1.21
N LEU A 40 -8.34 -6.42 1.15
CA LEU A 40 -7.66 -5.86 2.32
C LEU A 40 -7.27 -4.41 2.05
N ALA A 41 -7.38 -3.56 3.08
CA ALA A 41 -6.92 -2.18 3.02
C ALA A 41 -6.27 -1.78 4.35
N GLY A 42 -5.06 -1.25 4.28
CA GLY A 42 -4.35 -0.70 5.44
C GLY A 42 -4.65 0.79 5.61
N VAL A 43 -4.96 1.20 6.83
CA VAL A 43 -5.08 2.61 7.21
C VAL A 43 -3.98 2.90 8.22
N ASP A 44 -3.03 3.75 7.84
CA ASP A 44 -1.94 4.14 8.73
C ASP A 44 -2.49 4.95 9.91
N SER A 45 -2.34 4.42 11.12
CA SER A 45 -2.70 5.14 12.34
C SER A 45 -1.62 6.15 12.75
N GLY A 46 -0.44 6.12 12.13
CA GLY A 46 0.68 6.98 12.47
C GLY A 46 1.07 6.89 13.94
N ASP A 47 1.68 7.96 14.45
CA ASP A 47 2.25 8.06 15.79
C ASP A 47 1.59 9.14 16.69
N GLY A 48 0.46 9.72 16.31
CA GLY A 48 -0.32 10.46 17.33
C GLY A 48 -1.46 11.38 16.89
N LEU A 49 -1.33 12.12 15.80
CA LEU A 49 -2.25 13.25 15.53
C LEU A 49 -3.69 12.83 15.23
N TYR A 50 -3.88 11.75 14.47
CA TYR A 50 -5.20 11.30 13.98
C TYR A 50 -5.49 9.83 14.29
N VAL A 51 -4.84 9.29 15.32
CA VAL A 51 -4.96 7.87 15.71
C VAL A 51 -6.40 7.50 16.03
N LYS A 52 -7.11 8.39 16.75
CA LYS A 52 -8.50 8.17 17.15
C LYS A 52 -9.42 8.08 15.93
N GLU A 53 -9.25 9.00 14.98
CA GLU A 53 -10.01 9.09 13.75
C GLU A 53 -9.81 7.83 12.89
N VAL A 54 -8.56 7.38 12.76
CA VAL A 54 -8.25 6.10 12.08
C VAL A 54 -8.92 4.93 12.79
N TYR A 55 -8.89 4.88 14.12
CA TYR A 55 -9.51 3.79 14.87
C TYR A 55 -11.03 3.78 14.72
N ASP A 56 -11.67 4.94 14.79
CA ASP A 56 -13.11 5.11 14.59
C ASP A 56 -13.53 4.71 13.16
N PHE A 57 -12.71 5.03 12.17
CA PHE A 57 -12.92 4.60 10.79
C PHE A 57 -12.79 3.07 10.64
N VAL A 58 -11.72 2.47 11.18
CA VAL A 58 -11.40 1.04 11.02
C VAL A 58 -12.39 0.16 11.77
N ARG A 59 -12.82 0.56 12.98
CA ARG A 59 -13.59 -0.27 13.90
C ARG A 59 -14.81 -0.98 13.28
N PRO A 60 -15.74 -0.29 12.59
CA PRO A 60 -16.89 -0.94 11.96
C PRO A 60 -16.56 -1.69 10.65
N ARG A 61 -15.33 -1.57 10.15
CA ARG A 61 -14.92 -2.06 8.81
C ARG A 61 -13.96 -3.25 8.86
N GLN A 62 -13.56 -3.70 10.05
CA GLN A 62 -12.66 -4.85 10.20
C GLN A 62 -13.16 -6.13 9.53
N GLY A 63 -14.48 -6.38 9.57
CA GLY A 63 -15.10 -7.53 8.89
C GLY A 63 -15.02 -7.49 7.37
N ARG A 64 -14.68 -6.32 6.79
CA ARG A 64 -14.47 -6.12 5.35
C ARG A 64 -12.98 -6.06 4.98
N GLY A 65 -12.08 -6.43 5.90
CA GLY A 65 -10.63 -6.41 5.64
C GLY A 65 -9.96 -5.04 5.74
N VAL A 66 -10.63 -4.02 6.30
CA VAL A 66 -10.00 -2.72 6.59
C VAL A 66 -9.31 -2.80 7.94
N VAL A 67 -8.00 -2.58 7.99
CA VAL A 67 -7.17 -2.76 9.18
C VAL A 67 -6.35 -1.51 9.50
N ALA A 68 -6.10 -1.28 10.79
CA ALA A 68 -5.17 -0.25 11.22
C ALA A 68 -3.74 -0.78 11.14
N THR A 69 -2.82 0.01 10.58
CA THR A 69 -1.39 -0.31 10.51
C THR A 69 -0.57 0.75 11.20
N LYS A 70 0.59 0.37 11.73
CA LYS A 70 1.59 1.31 12.26
C LYS A 70 3.00 0.80 12.04
N GLY A 71 3.98 1.70 12.00
CA GLY A 71 5.40 1.32 12.03
C GLY A 71 5.78 0.60 13.34
N SER A 72 6.60 -0.44 13.23
CA SER A 72 7.18 -1.13 14.38
C SER A 72 8.28 -0.29 15.01
N SER A 73 8.30 -0.18 16.33
CA SER A 73 9.41 0.40 17.09
C SER A 73 10.54 -0.58 17.37
N GLN A 74 10.36 -1.87 17.03
CA GLN A 74 11.38 -2.89 17.25
C GLN A 74 12.48 -2.78 16.19
N PRO A 75 13.76 -2.62 16.59
CA PRO A 75 14.87 -2.64 15.64
C PRO A 75 14.91 -3.96 14.86
N LYS A 76 15.11 -3.87 13.54
CA LYS A 76 15.16 -5.04 12.64
C LYS A 76 13.89 -5.91 12.66
N ALA A 77 12.73 -5.30 12.92
CA ALA A 77 11.47 -6.00 12.82
C ALA A 77 11.26 -6.58 11.40
N HIS A 78 10.74 -7.79 11.32
CA HIS A 78 10.24 -8.35 10.07
C HIS A 78 9.12 -7.48 9.50
N LEU A 79 8.91 -7.54 8.18
CA LEU A 79 7.82 -6.82 7.52
C LEU A 79 6.48 -7.03 8.24
N LEU A 80 6.12 -8.30 8.49
CA LEU A 80 4.96 -8.68 9.30
C LEU A 80 5.36 -8.74 10.79
N ALA A 81 5.47 -7.59 11.45
CA ALA A 81 5.94 -7.49 12.84
C ALA A 81 4.87 -7.83 13.90
N GLY A 82 3.86 -8.62 13.53
CA GLY A 82 2.75 -9.03 14.38
C GLY A 82 1.63 -8.01 14.49
N ARG A 83 0.69 -8.27 15.42
CA ARG A 83 -0.47 -7.40 15.67
C ARG A 83 -0.81 -7.34 17.15
N THR A 84 -1.43 -6.24 17.57
CA THR A 84 -1.99 -6.08 18.91
C THR A 84 -3.46 -5.70 18.84
N LYS A 85 -4.24 -6.08 19.86
CA LYS A 85 -5.64 -5.67 19.98
C LYS A 85 -5.71 -4.41 20.84
N HIS A 86 -6.29 -3.34 20.30
CA HIS A 86 -6.58 -2.15 21.08
C HIS A 86 -7.73 -2.46 22.04
N ARG A 87 -7.51 -2.27 23.35
CA ARG A 87 -8.45 -2.72 24.39
C ARG A 87 -9.79 -2.00 24.32
N GLU A 88 -9.77 -0.69 24.10
CA GLU A 88 -10.96 0.16 24.16
C GLU A 88 -11.82 0.04 22.89
N THR A 89 -11.20 0.15 21.71
CA THR A 89 -11.93 0.10 20.44
C THR A 89 -12.13 -1.32 19.92
N GLY A 90 -11.39 -2.29 20.45
CA GLY A 90 -11.46 -3.70 20.06
C GLY A 90 -10.83 -4.02 18.71
N ILE A 91 -10.17 -3.05 18.07
CA ILE A 91 -9.57 -3.22 16.74
C ILE A 91 -8.22 -3.93 16.79
N TRP A 92 -7.85 -4.59 15.69
CA TRP A 92 -6.49 -5.06 15.46
C TRP A 92 -5.63 -3.95 14.86
N ILE A 93 -4.45 -3.74 15.45
CA ILE A 93 -3.41 -2.84 14.95
C ILE A 93 -2.24 -3.71 14.52
N TYR A 94 -1.89 -3.66 13.24
CA TYR A 94 -0.81 -4.42 12.66
C TYR A 94 0.48 -3.60 12.65
N SER A 95 1.58 -4.21 13.07
CA SER A 95 2.89 -3.57 13.10
C SER A 95 3.66 -3.91 11.82
N ILE A 96 4.19 -2.89 11.15
CA ILE A 96 4.98 -3.00 9.93
C ILE A 96 6.46 -2.83 10.26
N GLY A 97 7.30 -3.79 9.87
CA GLY A 97 8.75 -3.62 9.83
C GLY A 97 9.15 -2.70 8.67
N THR A 98 9.12 -1.40 8.89
CA THR A 98 9.34 -0.38 7.85
C THR A 98 10.74 -0.47 7.22
N ASP A 99 11.77 -0.72 8.03
CA ASP A 99 13.14 -0.90 7.52
C ASP A 99 13.26 -2.13 6.61
N ALA A 100 12.61 -3.25 6.96
CA ALA A 100 12.60 -4.46 6.15
C ALA A 100 11.83 -4.26 4.83
N ALA A 101 10.73 -3.52 4.88
CA ALA A 101 9.99 -3.12 3.69
C ALA A 101 10.85 -2.25 2.77
N LYS A 102 11.51 -1.22 3.31
CA LYS A 102 12.40 -0.31 2.56
C LYS A 102 13.58 -1.06 1.96
N ASP A 103 14.19 -1.98 2.70
CA ASP A 103 15.27 -2.83 2.18
C ASP A 103 14.83 -3.63 0.95
N SER A 104 13.62 -4.22 0.99
CA SER A 104 13.05 -4.98 -0.12
C SER A 104 12.68 -4.09 -1.30
N ILE A 105 11.99 -2.97 -1.04
CA ILE A 105 11.61 -1.98 -2.06
C ILE A 105 12.84 -1.46 -2.80
N TYR A 106 13.89 -1.03 -2.09
CA TYR A 106 15.11 -0.50 -2.72
C TYR A 106 15.94 -1.58 -3.43
N ALA A 107 15.88 -2.84 -3.00
CA ALA A 107 16.46 -3.95 -3.76
C ALA A 107 15.70 -4.14 -5.09
N ASN A 108 14.37 -4.13 -5.02
CA ASN A 108 13.49 -4.42 -6.14
C ASN A 108 13.39 -3.29 -7.17
N LEU A 109 13.52 -2.03 -6.75
CA LEU A 109 13.62 -0.89 -7.66
C LEU A 109 14.84 -0.95 -8.60
N LYS A 110 15.83 -1.81 -8.32
CA LYS A 110 16.99 -2.03 -9.17
C LYS A 110 16.75 -3.12 -10.22
N LEU A 111 15.66 -3.86 -10.13
CA LEU A 111 15.30 -4.90 -11.08
C LEU A 111 14.70 -4.26 -12.34
N THR A 112 15.30 -4.53 -13.48
CA THR A 112 14.85 -4.02 -14.80
C THR A 112 14.28 -5.13 -15.68
N GLU A 113 14.70 -6.37 -15.45
CA GLU A 113 14.25 -7.53 -16.21
C GLU A 113 12.93 -8.05 -15.66
N PRO A 114 11.95 -8.42 -16.50
CA PRO A 114 10.69 -8.99 -16.05
C PRO A 114 10.87 -10.20 -15.14
N GLY A 115 10.15 -10.23 -14.01
CA GLY A 115 10.22 -11.33 -13.05
C GLY A 115 9.66 -10.96 -11.68
N PRO A 116 9.75 -11.88 -10.70
CA PRO A 116 9.34 -11.62 -9.33
C PRO A 116 10.01 -10.39 -8.74
N GLY A 117 9.26 -9.63 -7.94
CA GLY A 117 9.74 -8.43 -7.27
C GLY A 117 9.80 -7.16 -8.13
N VAL A 118 9.65 -7.26 -9.46
CA VAL A 118 9.69 -6.10 -10.35
C VAL A 118 8.50 -5.18 -10.12
N PHE A 119 8.77 -3.87 -10.06
CA PHE A 119 7.72 -2.86 -10.00
C PHE A 119 7.16 -2.55 -11.39
N HIS A 120 5.86 -2.71 -11.54
CA HIS A 120 5.12 -2.29 -12.74
C HIS A 120 4.46 -0.95 -12.50
N TRP A 121 4.67 0.00 -13.42
CA TRP A 121 4.08 1.33 -13.36
C TRP A 121 3.13 1.53 -14.54
N PRO A 122 1.96 2.18 -14.35
CA PRO A 122 1.05 2.47 -15.46
C PRO A 122 1.71 3.32 -16.54
N CYS A 123 1.63 2.88 -17.80
CA CYS A 123 2.20 3.58 -18.95
C CYS A 123 1.60 4.98 -19.17
N GLN A 124 0.39 5.24 -18.64
CA GLN A 124 -0.30 6.53 -18.76
C GLN A 124 0.14 7.54 -17.69
N HIS A 125 1.09 7.19 -16.82
CA HIS A 125 1.63 8.05 -15.74
C HIS A 125 0.58 8.62 -14.77
N ILE A 126 -0.61 8.01 -14.70
CA ILE A 126 -1.73 8.53 -13.88
C ILE A 126 -1.39 8.42 -12.39
N GLY A 127 -0.90 9.52 -11.84
CA GLY A 127 -0.44 9.64 -10.45
C GLY A 127 0.87 8.90 -10.16
N TYR A 128 1.74 8.80 -11.16
CA TYR A 128 3.13 8.31 -11.08
C TYR A 128 4.02 9.29 -11.87
N ASP A 129 4.12 10.52 -11.37
CA ASP A 129 4.92 11.60 -11.93
C ASP A 129 6.32 11.64 -11.33
N GLU A 130 7.15 12.59 -11.77
CA GLU A 130 8.50 12.75 -11.25
C GLU A 130 8.51 12.99 -9.73
N GLU A 131 7.59 13.79 -9.21
CA GLU A 131 7.49 14.08 -7.77
C GLU A 131 7.19 12.81 -6.96
N TYR A 132 6.31 11.92 -7.46
CA TYR A 132 6.09 10.61 -6.85
C TYR A 132 7.41 9.82 -6.74
N PHE A 133 8.17 9.70 -7.83
CA PHE A 133 9.43 8.95 -7.80
C PHE A 133 10.50 9.63 -6.91
N GLN A 134 10.52 10.96 -6.86
CA GLN A 134 11.38 11.70 -5.92
C GLN A 134 10.99 11.40 -4.46
N GLN A 135 9.70 11.21 -4.15
CA GLN A 135 9.24 10.80 -2.82
C GLN A 135 9.55 9.33 -2.50
N VAL A 136 9.44 8.43 -3.48
CA VAL A 136 9.83 7.01 -3.31
C VAL A 136 11.33 6.91 -2.96
N CYS A 137 12.15 7.77 -3.55
CA CYS A 137 13.58 7.87 -3.29
C CYS A 137 13.95 8.90 -2.19
N ALA A 138 13.00 9.33 -1.37
CA ALA A 138 13.20 10.39 -0.38
C ALA A 138 14.07 9.99 0.82
N GLU A 139 14.50 8.72 0.92
CA GLU A 139 15.32 8.25 2.02
C GLU A 139 16.53 7.44 1.54
N VAL A 140 17.60 7.45 2.33
CA VAL A 140 18.79 6.64 2.08
C VAL A 140 19.24 5.90 3.33
N LYS A 141 19.69 4.66 3.17
CA LYS A 141 20.23 3.85 4.26
C LYS A 141 21.66 4.30 4.58
N VAL A 142 21.88 4.77 5.80
CA VAL A 142 23.19 5.26 6.26
C VAL A 142 23.71 4.45 7.46
N PRO A 143 25.02 4.24 7.58
CA PRO A 143 25.61 3.58 8.75
C PRO A 143 25.52 4.50 9.97
N VAL A 144 25.11 3.93 11.11
CA VAL A 144 25.18 4.58 12.41
C VAL A 144 26.51 4.21 13.04
N LYS A 145 27.32 5.21 13.39
CA LYS A 145 28.63 5.03 14.03
C LYS A 145 28.57 5.42 15.50
N ALA A 146 29.17 4.60 16.36
CA ALA A 146 29.42 4.92 17.75
C ALA A 146 30.89 4.61 18.07
N ARG A 147 31.60 5.57 18.68
CA ARG A 147 33.04 5.46 19.03
C ARG A 147 33.91 5.01 17.83
N GLY A 148 33.64 5.57 16.65
CA GLY A 148 34.38 5.26 15.42
C GLY A 148 34.04 3.93 14.74
N ARG A 149 33.18 3.09 15.33
CA ARG A 149 32.75 1.80 14.76
C ARG A 149 31.32 1.87 14.25
N VAL A 150 31.01 1.15 13.17
CA VAL A 150 29.64 1.00 12.67
C VAL A 150 28.89 0.06 13.61
N VAL A 151 27.83 0.56 14.23
CA VAL A 151 26.99 -0.18 15.20
C VAL A 151 25.62 -0.56 14.63
N GLY A 152 25.27 -0.05 13.45
CA GLY A 152 24.03 -0.37 12.77
C GLY A 152 23.82 0.47 11.52
N THR A 153 22.59 0.46 11.02
CA THR A 153 22.13 1.30 9.91
C THR A 153 20.80 1.95 10.28
N ARG A 154 20.51 3.10 9.69
CA ARG A 154 19.20 3.74 9.76
C ARG A 154 18.85 4.34 8.41
N TYR A 155 17.56 4.52 8.15
CA TYR A 155 17.12 5.36 7.05
C TYR A 155 17.19 6.84 7.45
N MET A 156 17.75 7.66 6.56
CA MET A 156 17.86 9.10 6.71
C MET A 156 17.04 9.77 5.62
N LYS A 157 16.14 10.66 6.04
CA LYS A 157 15.29 11.45 5.14
C LYS A 157 16.13 12.50 4.41
N LEU A 158 15.97 12.55 3.09
CA LEU A 158 16.62 13.50 2.17
C LEU A 158 15.71 14.65 1.75
N ARG A 159 14.39 14.45 1.83
CA ARG A 159 13.35 15.41 1.44
C ARG A 159 12.24 15.46 2.48
N ASP A 160 11.58 16.60 2.63
CA ASP A 160 10.48 16.71 3.60
C ASP A 160 9.27 15.85 3.23
N ARG A 161 9.01 15.67 1.93
CA ARG A 161 7.93 14.84 1.40
C ARG A 161 8.41 13.42 1.10
N ASN A 162 7.71 12.42 1.61
CA ASN A 162 8.02 11.00 1.48
C ASN A 162 6.76 10.11 1.45
N GLU A 163 5.59 10.69 1.27
CA GLU A 163 4.29 10.01 1.33
C GLU A 163 4.22 8.86 0.30
N GLY A 164 4.84 9.04 -0.87
CA GLY A 164 4.97 7.99 -1.88
C GLY A 164 5.71 6.72 -1.38
N LEU A 165 6.79 6.89 -0.61
CA LEU A 165 7.52 5.76 -0.02
C LEU A 165 6.71 5.10 1.10
N ASP A 166 6.08 5.89 1.97
CA ASP A 166 5.30 5.36 3.09
C ASP A 166 4.08 4.57 2.59
N LEU A 167 3.42 5.04 1.53
CA LEU A 167 2.35 4.30 0.86
C LEU A 167 2.85 2.98 0.25
N LEU A 168 4.03 2.96 -0.39
CA LEU A 168 4.61 1.72 -0.90
C LEU A 168 4.93 0.71 0.21
N VAL A 169 5.45 1.17 1.34
CA VAL A 169 5.72 0.33 2.52
C VAL A 169 4.41 -0.28 3.05
N GLY A 170 3.35 0.51 3.17
CA GLY A 170 2.02 0.03 3.58
C GLY A 170 1.43 -0.96 2.58
N ASN A 171 1.52 -0.68 1.28
CA ASN A 171 1.03 -1.57 0.23
C ASN A 171 1.77 -2.90 0.22
N TRP A 172 3.10 -2.89 0.36
CA TRP A 172 3.90 -4.10 0.45
C TRP A 172 3.45 -4.97 1.61
N PHE A 173 3.25 -4.37 2.79
CA PHE A 173 2.72 -5.07 3.95
C PHE A 173 1.35 -5.70 3.67
N ILE A 174 0.42 -4.97 3.04
CA ILE A 174 -0.93 -5.48 2.78
C ILE A 174 -0.93 -6.66 1.82
N VAL A 175 -0.10 -6.63 0.78
CA VAL A 175 0.04 -7.73 -0.19
C VAL A 175 0.58 -8.99 0.49
N GLU A 176 1.63 -8.85 1.29
CA GLU A 176 2.22 -9.96 2.04
C GLU A 176 1.28 -10.48 3.13
N HIS A 177 0.53 -9.58 3.77
CA HIS A 177 -0.51 -9.97 4.72
C HIS A 177 -1.66 -10.74 4.05
N ALA A 178 -1.94 -10.47 2.77
CA ALA A 178 -2.88 -11.24 1.97
C ALA A 178 -2.35 -12.64 1.60
N GLY A 179 -1.09 -12.95 1.92
CA GLY A 179 -0.44 -14.23 1.61
C GLY A 179 0.27 -14.26 0.25
N VAL A 180 0.57 -13.10 -0.33
CA VAL A 180 1.30 -12.98 -1.60
C VAL A 180 2.72 -12.50 -1.34
N ASP A 181 3.70 -13.39 -1.52
CA ASP A 181 5.13 -13.03 -1.48
C ASP A 181 5.53 -12.40 -2.81
N LEU A 182 5.70 -11.08 -2.86
CA LEU A 182 6.03 -10.35 -4.07
C LEU A 182 7.39 -10.74 -4.68
N ASN A 183 8.31 -11.32 -3.89
CA ASN A 183 9.62 -11.76 -4.36
C ASN A 183 9.62 -13.17 -4.94
N GLN A 184 8.54 -13.93 -4.73
CA GLN A 184 8.34 -15.27 -5.32
C GLN A 184 7.20 -15.29 -6.33
N TYR A 185 6.29 -14.32 -6.23
CA TYR A 185 5.11 -14.26 -7.06
C TYR A 185 5.48 -13.99 -8.52
N VAL A 186 5.13 -14.95 -9.37
CA VAL A 186 5.21 -14.81 -10.82
C VAL A 186 3.81 -14.46 -11.31
N PHE A 187 3.62 -13.23 -11.79
CA PHE A 187 2.41 -12.88 -12.49
C PHE A 187 2.48 -13.49 -13.90
N ASP A 188 1.62 -14.48 -14.19
CA ASP A 188 1.45 -15.03 -15.55
C ASP A 188 0.69 -13.99 -16.38
N TYR A 189 1.38 -12.95 -16.84
CA TYR A 189 0.80 -11.94 -17.72
C TYR A 189 0.46 -12.60 -19.05
N ARG A 190 -0.83 -12.84 -19.27
CA ARG A 190 -1.36 -13.22 -20.58
C ARG A 190 -1.76 -11.96 -21.30
N GLU A 191 -1.18 -11.72 -22.47
CA GLU A 191 -1.64 -10.62 -23.31
C GLU A 191 -3.15 -10.77 -23.56
N PRO A 192 -3.95 -9.71 -23.36
CA PRO A 192 -5.37 -9.75 -23.64
C PRO A 192 -5.55 -10.10 -25.12
N GLN A 193 -6.20 -11.24 -25.38
CA GLN A 193 -6.46 -11.71 -26.74
C GLN A 193 -7.32 -10.67 -27.48
N PRO A 194 -6.93 -10.20 -28.67
CA PRO A 194 -7.61 -9.12 -29.39
C PRO A 194 -9.09 -9.38 -29.72
N ASN A 195 -9.57 -10.62 -29.55
CA ASN A 195 -10.91 -11.05 -29.94
C ASN A 195 -12.03 -10.79 -28.90
N ALA A 196 -11.73 -10.20 -27.73
CA ALA A 196 -12.77 -9.87 -26.75
C ALA A 196 -13.73 -8.76 -27.23
N GLN A 197 -13.26 -7.84 -28.08
CA GLN A 197 -14.09 -6.75 -28.64
C GLN A 197 -14.97 -7.20 -29.82
N GLN A 198 -14.63 -8.29 -30.51
CA GLN A 198 -15.40 -8.78 -31.66
C GLN A 198 -16.68 -9.52 -31.26
N ARG A 199 -16.71 -10.15 -30.08
CA ARG A 199 -17.90 -10.86 -29.58
C ARG A 199 -19.03 -9.91 -29.19
N THR A 200 -18.72 -8.72 -28.69
CA THR A 200 -19.72 -7.71 -28.30
C THR A 200 -20.38 -7.08 -29.54
N GLN A 201 -19.61 -6.82 -30.61
CA GLN A 201 -20.14 -6.22 -31.84
C GLN A 201 -20.96 -7.19 -32.73
N GLN A 202 -20.70 -8.51 -32.65
CA GLN A 202 -21.52 -9.51 -33.36
C GLN A 202 -22.84 -9.81 -32.65
N ALA A 203 -22.90 -9.66 -31.32
CA ALA A 203 -24.14 -9.81 -30.55
C ALA A 203 -25.10 -8.63 -30.79
N GLU A 204 -24.59 -7.41 -30.97
CA GLU A 204 -25.41 -6.21 -31.24
C GLU A 204 -25.87 -6.09 -32.70
N ARG A 205 -25.22 -6.78 -33.65
CA ARG A 205 -25.63 -6.82 -35.07
C ARG A 205 -26.59 -7.98 -35.40
N SER A 206 -26.82 -8.88 -34.46
CA SER A 206 -27.73 -10.03 -34.61
C SER A 206 -29.03 -9.86 -33.81
N ALA A 207 -29.28 -8.66 -33.28
CA ALA A 207 -30.49 -8.26 -32.55
C ALA A 207 -31.31 -7.25 -33.36
#